data_AF-A0A3D4UKJ0-F1
#
_entry.id   AF-A0A3D4UKJ0-F1
#
_cell.length_a   1.000
_cell.length_b   1.000
_cell.length_c   1.000
_cell.angle_alpha   90.00
_cell.angle_beta   90.00
_cell.angle_gamma   90.00
#
_symmetry.space_group_name_H-M   'P 1'
#
loop_
_entity.id
_entity.type
_entity.pdbx_description
1 polymer ?
#
loop_
_entity_poly.entity_id
_entity_poly.type
_entity_poly.pdbx_seq_one_letter_code
_entity_poly.pdbx_strand_id
1 'polypeptide(L)'
;VQQNNLKVLGQPPMEVFEGIEVEAGQPVTFEVEVEVMPEFELPELKGIKVLKPDSSLPDGLVDEEIKKISINEGSLDEREDSGPGDYLTGNAVMTDKEGTEHYNIEGAVVQIPQEGDEGMILGVIVPDFAKQIGTPKEGDKVSVKLTGPENHEVEALRGKDLTVEYEITKIYRIVPAVISDLVAK
;
A
#
# COMPACT_ATOMS: atom_id res chain seq x y z
N VAL A 1 21.23 19.61 43.08
CA VAL A 1 20.64 18.54 42.24
C VAL A 1 20.79 17.16 42.88
N GLN A 2 22.01 16.63 43.08
CA GLN A 2 22.21 15.34 43.80
C GLN A 2 21.75 15.36 45.27
N GLN A 3 21.95 16.47 46.00
CA GLN A 3 21.51 16.59 47.40
C GLN A 3 19.97 16.63 47.57
N ASN A 4 19.22 16.92 46.52
CA ASN A 4 17.75 17.02 46.55
C ASN A 4 17.06 15.85 45.82
N ASN A 5 17.79 14.79 45.43
CA ASN A 5 17.25 13.63 44.69
C ASN A 5 16.46 13.97 43.40
N LEU A 6 16.71 15.14 42.79
CA LEU A 6 16.01 15.56 41.57
C LEU A 6 16.58 14.83 40.35
N LYS A 7 15.75 14.04 39.67
CA LYS A 7 16.08 13.43 38.37
C LYS A 7 15.84 14.44 37.25
N VAL A 8 16.84 15.25 36.97
CA VAL A 8 16.76 16.28 35.93
C VAL A 8 16.74 15.62 34.54
N LEU A 9 15.82 16.06 33.68
CA LEU A 9 15.74 15.72 32.28
C LEU A 9 16.62 16.70 31.49
N GLY A 10 17.77 16.22 31.02
CA GLY A 10 18.70 17.02 30.22
C GLY A 10 19.70 17.85 31.02
N GLN A 11 20.57 18.55 30.31
CA GLN A 11 21.49 19.53 30.89
C GLN A 11 20.81 20.91 30.89
N PRO A 12 20.99 21.72 31.96
CA PRO A 12 20.44 23.07 31.97
C PRO A 12 21.05 23.90 30.83
N PRO A 13 20.27 24.81 30.21
CA PRO A 13 20.78 25.68 29.16
C PRO A 13 21.94 26.54 29.71
N MET A 14 23.03 26.64 28.94
CA MET A 14 24.23 27.40 29.35
C MET A 14 24.01 28.92 29.34
N GLU A 15 22.90 29.39 28.76
CA GLU A 15 22.45 30.78 28.73
C GLU A 15 22.27 31.36 30.15
N VAL A 16 22.06 30.49 31.16
CA VAL A 16 21.95 30.89 32.58
C VAL A 16 23.26 31.49 33.11
N PHE A 17 24.40 31.20 32.48
CA PHE A 17 25.71 31.73 32.88
C PHE A 17 26.13 32.98 32.09
N GLU A 18 25.38 33.36 31.06
CA GLU A 18 25.66 34.56 30.25
C GLU A 18 25.13 35.81 30.97
N GLY A 19 26.02 36.55 31.65
CA GLY A 19 25.69 37.83 32.30
C GLY A 19 25.82 37.85 33.84
N ILE A 20 26.32 36.79 34.46
CA ILE A 20 26.60 36.78 35.90
C ILE A 20 27.84 37.66 36.18
N GLU A 21 27.64 38.79 36.83
CA GLU A 21 28.74 39.65 37.31
C GLU A 21 29.37 39.02 38.57
N VAL A 22 30.61 38.53 38.41
CA VAL A 22 31.39 37.95 39.51
C VAL A 22 32.35 39.00 40.05
N GLU A 23 32.00 39.61 41.18
CA GLU A 23 32.90 40.53 41.91
C GLU A 23 33.73 39.79 42.96
N ALA A 24 35.03 40.13 43.04
CA ALA A 24 35.94 39.51 44.00
C ALA A 24 35.54 39.84 45.45
N GLY A 25 35.20 38.80 46.22
CA GLY A 25 34.83 38.92 47.64
C GLY A 25 33.33 39.06 47.90
N GLN A 26 32.48 39.07 46.87
CA GLN A 26 31.02 39.03 47.01
C GLN A 26 30.45 37.63 46.72
N PRO A 27 29.35 37.23 47.38
CA PRO A 27 28.66 35.98 47.08
C PRO A 27 27.94 36.06 45.73
N VAL A 28 28.20 35.09 44.85
CA VAL A 28 27.53 34.96 43.55
C VAL A 28 26.28 34.10 43.73
N THR A 29 25.14 34.59 43.23
CA THR A 29 23.87 33.86 43.23
C THR A 29 23.40 33.72 41.78
N PHE A 30 23.01 32.51 41.39
CA PHE A 30 22.44 32.22 40.08
C PHE A 30 21.28 31.25 40.24
N GLU A 31 20.28 31.37 39.37
CA GLU A 31 19.06 30.58 39.38
C GLU A 31 19.02 29.72 38.11
N VAL A 32 18.81 28.42 38.25
CA VAL A 32 18.78 27.48 37.13
C VAL A 32 17.43 26.79 37.12
N GLU A 33 16.66 26.98 36.06
CA GLU A 33 15.46 26.19 35.81
C GLU A 33 15.86 24.84 35.23
N VAL A 34 15.33 23.77 35.84
CA VAL A 34 15.59 22.39 35.42
C VAL A 34 14.28 21.63 35.33
N GLU A 35 14.05 20.93 34.22
CA GLU A 35 12.91 20.01 34.11
C GLU A 35 13.20 18.75 34.91
N VAL A 36 12.29 18.35 35.79
CA VAL A 36 12.44 17.15 36.63
C VAL A 36 11.48 16.08 36.12
N MET A 37 11.99 14.85 36.00
CA MET A 37 11.16 13.70 35.65
C MET A 37 10.03 13.55 36.67
N PRO A 38 8.75 13.55 36.23
CA PRO A 38 7.64 13.36 37.14
C PRO A 38 7.66 11.93 37.70
N GLU A 39 7.31 11.78 38.98
CA GLU A 39 7.03 10.47 39.55
C GLU A 39 5.59 10.08 39.19
N PHE A 40 5.43 8.94 38.51
CA PHE A 40 4.13 8.35 38.24
C PHE A 40 4.12 6.91 38.75
N GLU A 41 3.03 6.53 39.40
CA GLU A 41 2.79 5.16 39.80
C GLU A 41 2.16 4.41 38.61
N LEU A 42 2.77 3.31 38.22
CA LEU A 42 2.18 2.43 37.22
C LEU A 42 0.91 1.80 37.82
N PRO A 43 -0.24 1.84 37.12
CA PRO A 43 -1.44 1.14 37.58
C PRO A 43 -1.20 -0.37 37.61
N GLU A 44 -2.04 -1.11 38.35
CA GLU A 44 -1.93 -2.56 38.42
C GLU A 44 -1.99 -3.20 37.03
N LEU A 45 -0.90 -3.86 36.63
CA LEU A 45 -0.80 -4.55 35.33
C LEU A 45 -1.60 -5.87 35.29
N LYS A 46 -2.11 -6.32 36.46
CA LYS A 46 -2.93 -7.53 36.58
C LYS A 46 -4.28 -7.29 35.90
N GLY A 47 -4.54 -8.03 34.82
CA GLY A 47 -5.82 -7.98 34.09
C GLY A 47 -5.73 -7.35 32.71
N ILE A 48 -4.56 -6.82 32.30
CA ILE A 48 -4.32 -6.41 30.92
C ILE A 48 -4.31 -7.67 30.05
N LYS A 49 -5.31 -7.80 29.17
CA LYS A 49 -5.41 -8.92 28.23
C LYS A 49 -4.35 -8.75 27.15
N VAL A 50 -3.38 -9.66 27.13
CA VAL A 50 -2.42 -9.78 26.02
C VAL A 50 -2.94 -10.87 25.10
N LEU A 51 -3.30 -10.49 23.87
CA LEU A 51 -3.66 -11.45 22.83
C LEU A 51 -2.37 -12.06 22.29
N LYS A 52 -2.20 -13.37 22.50
CA LYS A 52 -1.15 -14.13 21.81
C LYS A 52 -1.73 -14.58 20.47
N PRO A 53 -1.16 -14.17 19.33
CA PRO A 53 -1.58 -14.71 18.05
C PRO A 53 -1.28 -16.21 18.03
N ASP A 54 -2.28 -17.01 17.66
CA ASP A 54 -2.09 -18.43 17.44
C ASP A 54 -1.25 -18.62 16.17
N SER A 55 -0.26 -19.52 16.22
CA SER A 55 0.68 -19.75 15.11
C SER A 55 0.36 -21.01 14.32
N SER A 56 -0.83 -21.60 14.51
CA SER A 56 -1.26 -22.72 13.68
C SER A 56 -1.39 -22.27 12.23
N LEU A 57 -0.68 -22.99 11.36
CA LEU A 57 -0.83 -22.82 9.92
C LEU A 57 -2.04 -23.63 9.48
N PRO A 58 -2.97 -23.05 8.72
CA PRO A 58 -4.05 -23.82 8.12
C PRO A 58 -3.49 -24.85 7.14
N ASP A 59 -4.11 -26.02 7.10
CA ASP A 59 -3.81 -27.04 6.09
C ASP A 59 -4.04 -26.45 4.69
N GLY A 60 -3.11 -26.70 3.76
CA GLY A 60 -3.20 -26.21 2.38
C GLY A 60 -2.50 -24.87 2.09
N LEU A 61 -2.03 -24.13 3.11
CA LEU A 61 -1.30 -22.88 2.89
C LEU A 61 -0.01 -23.08 2.07
N VAL A 62 0.63 -24.23 2.24
CA VAL A 62 1.81 -24.62 1.47
C VAL A 62 1.45 -24.83 -0.01
N ASP A 63 0.33 -25.51 -0.29
CA ASP A 63 -0.12 -25.74 -1.66
C ASP A 63 -0.52 -24.44 -2.37
N GLU A 64 -1.16 -23.52 -1.65
CA GLU A 64 -1.46 -22.18 -2.17
C GLU A 64 -0.19 -21.40 -2.49
N GLU A 65 0.82 -21.48 -1.64
CA GLU A 65 2.09 -20.79 -1.85
C GLU A 65 2.87 -21.40 -3.03
N ILE A 66 2.89 -22.74 -3.14
CA ILE A 66 3.47 -23.42 -4.31
C ILE A 66 2.76 -23.00 -5.59
N LYS A 67 1.43 -22.87 -5.57
CA LYS A 67 0.65 -22.41 -6.72
C LYS A 67 1.02 -20.97 -7.12
N LYS A 68 1.19 -20.06 -6.15
CA LYS A 68 1.65 -18.69 -6.44
C LYS A 68 3.04 -18.68 -7.08
N ILE A 69 3.98 -19.45 -6.54
CA ILE A 69 5.33 -19.58 -7.09
C ILE A 69 5.27 -20.13 -8.52
N SER A 70 4.43 -21.15 -8.75
CA SER A 70 4.25 -21.76 -10.08
C SER A 70 3.69 -20.77 -11.10
N ILE A 71 2.79 -19.87 -10.70
CA ILE A 71 2.26 -18.81 -11.57
C ILE A 71 3.33 -17.76 -11.85
N ASN A 72 4.08 -17.33 -10.83
CA ASN A 72 5.12 -16.30 -10.97
C ASN A 72 6.30 -16.73 -11.86
N GLU A 73 6.74 -17.98 -11.73
CA GLU A 73 7.79 -18.58 -12.59
C GLU A 73 7.22 -19.17 -13.89
N GLY A 74 5.90 -19.04 -14.11
CA GLY A 74 5.22 -19.49 -15.30
C GLY A 74 5.68 -18.75 -16.56
N SER A 75 5.34 -19.32 -17.72
CA SER A 75 5.61 -18.70 -19.02
C SER A 75 4.35 -18.02 -19.55
N LEU A 76 4.53 -16.93 -20.31
CA LEU A 76 3.43 -16.23 -20.99
C LEU A 76 3.21 -16.84 -22.37
N ASP A 77 1.99 -17.34 -22.60
CA ASP A 77 1.53 -17.90 -23.87
C ASP A 77 0.61 -16.86 -24.56
N GLU A 78 1.00 -16.37 -25.73
CA GLU A 78 0.20 -15.41 -26.51
C GLU A 78 -0.99 -16.12 -27.18
N ARG A 79 -2.19 -15.54 -27.06
CA ARG A 79 -3.44 -16.14 -27.57
C ARG A 79 -4.30 -15.13 -28.33
N GLU A 80 -5.12 -15.63 -29.23
CA GLU A 80 -6.07 -14.80 -30.00
C GLU A 80 -7.39 -14.57 -29.26
N ASP A 81 -7.76 -15.48 -28.35
CA ASP A 81 -8.99 -15.41 -27.55
C ASP A 81 -8.68 -15.16 -26.07
N SER A 82 -9.50 -14.34 -25.41
CA SER A 82 -9.40 -14.09 -23.97
C SER A 82 -10.39 -14.91 -23.15
N GLY A 83 -10.04 -15.15 -21.90
CA GLY A 83 -10.90 -15.73 -20.89
C GLY A 83 -10.51 -15.32 -19.46
N PRO A 84 -11.26 -15.80 -18.45
CA PRO A 84 -10.99 -15.48 -17.06
C PRO A 84 -9.57 -15.88 -16.64
N GLY A 85 -8.86 -14.95 -16.00
CA GLY A 85 -7.47 -15.12 -15.56
C GLY A 85 -6.41 -14.70 -16.58
N ASP A 86 -6.80 -14.37 -17.82
CA ASP A 86 -5.87 -13.89 -18.85
C ASP A 86 -5.48 -12.42 -18.63
N TYR A 87 -4.29 -12.09 -19.11
CA TYR A 87 -3.74 -10.73 -19.10
C TYR A 87 -3.84 -10.12 -20.48
N LEU A 88 -4.57 -9.03 -20.57
CA LEU A 88 -4.66 -8.19 -21.76
C LEU A 88 -3.58 -7.11 -21.67
N THR A 89 -2.90 -6.85 -22.78
CA THR A 89 -2.00 -5.70 -22.93
C THR A 89 -2.53 -4.83 -24.05
N GLY A 90 -2.63 -3.53 -23.80
CA GLY A 90 -3.29 -2.63 -24.72
C GLY A 90 -3.20 -1.16 -24.31
N ASN A 91 -3.76 -0.28 -25.11
CA ASN A 91 -3.77 1.15 -24.82
C ASN A 91 -5.02 1.49 -24.02
N ALA A 92 -4.84 2.11 -22.86
CA ALA A 92 -5.93 2.51 -21.97
C ALA A 92 -5.98 4.02 -21.83
N VAL A 93 -7.13 4.62 -22.16
CA VAL A 93 -7.40 6.04 -21.98
C VAL A 93 -8.55 6.21 -21.00
N MET A 94 -8.31 6.90 -19.89
CA MET A 94 -9.31 7.22 -18.86
C MET A 94 -9.76 8.66 -19.01
N THR A 95 -11.08 8.83 -19.19
CA THR A 95 -11.72 10.12 -19.40
C THR A 95 -12.85 10.32 -18.40
N ASP A 96 -13.00 11.52 -17.87
CA ASP A 96 -14.16 11.87 -17.03
C ASP A 96 -15.40 12.26 -17.83
N LYS A 97 -16.53 12.47 -17.15
CA LYS A 97 -17.78 12.97 -17.76
C LYS A 97 -17.63 14.33 -18.44
N GLU A 98 -16.64 15.13 -18.08
CA GLU A 98 -16.38 16.46 -18.64
C GLU A 98 -15.52 16.37 -19.92
N GLY A 99 -15.05 15.16 -20.27
CA GLY A 99 -14.19 14.92 -21.43
C GLY A 99 -12.71 15.16 -21.14
N THR A 100 -12.32 15.31 -19.88
CA THR A 100 -10.92 15.49 -19.49
C THR A 100 -10.24 14.13 -19.39
N GLU A 101 -9.14 13.96 -20.12
CA GLU A 101 -8.27 12.79 -20.03
C GLU A 101 -7.42 12.86 -18.75
N HIS A 102 -7.51 11.84 -17.90
CA HIS A 102 -6.75 11.76 -16.65
C HIS A 102 -5.56 10.82 -16.76
N TYR A 103 -5.72 9.71 -17.48
CA TYR A 103 -4.65 8.76 -17.74
C TYR A 103 -4.68 8.32 -19.20
N ASN A 104 -3.51 8.26 -19.81
CA ASN A 104 -3.31 7.65 -21.12
C ASN A 104 -2.04 6.80 -21.01
N ILE A 105 -2.24 5.48 -20.91
CA ILE A 105 -1.15 4.52 -20.74
C ILE A 105 -1.13 3.60 -21.96
N GLU A 106 -0.08 3.74 -22.76
CA GLU A 106 0.23 2.79 -23.82
C GLU A 106 0.78 1.50 -23.20
N GLY A 107 0.26 0.35 -23.63
CA GLY A 107 0.66 -0.96 -23.08
C GLY A 107 0.21 -1.22 -21.63
N ALA A 108 -0.89 -0.59 -21.19
CA ALA A 108 -1.55 -0.94 -19.94
C ALA A 108 -1.92 -2.43 -19.91
N VAL A 109 -1.50 -3.10 -18.83
CA VAL A 109 -1.79 -4.51 -18.57
C VAL A 109 -3.00 -4.60 -17.66
N VAL A 110 -3.98 -5.41 -18.04
CA VAL A 110 -5.21 -5.62 -17.29
C VAL A 110 -5.51 -7.12 -17.22
N GLN A 111 -5.83 -7.62 -16.03
CA GLN A 111 -6.24 -9.01 -15.86
C GLN A 111 -7.76 -9.11 -15.92
N ILE A 112 -8.28 -10.10 -16.66
CA ILE A 112 -9.70 -10.45 -16.59
C ILE A 112 -9.91 -11.22 -15.28
N PRO A 113 -10.66 -10.68 -14.29
CA PRO A 113 -10.91 -11.36 -13.03
C PRO A 113 -11.79 -12.61 -13.25
N GLN A 114 -11.82 -13.52 -12.28
CA GLN A 114 -12.76 -14.63 -12.33
C GLN A 114 -14.20 -14.13 -12.15
N GLU A 115 -15.17 -14.96 -12.56
CA GLU A 115 -16.58 -14.59 -12.43
C GLU A 115 -16.95 -14.39 -10.96
N GLY A 116 -17.29 -13.16 -10.59
CA GLY A 116 -17.62 -12.77 -9.21
C GLY A 116 -16.54 -11.97 -8.48
N ASP A 117 -15.33 -11.89 -9.03
CA ASP A 117 -14.23 -11.09 -8.47
C ASP A 117 -14.20 -9.67 -9.05
N GLU A 118 -13.73 -8.71 -8.25
CA GLU A 118 -13.53 -7.33 -8.68
C GLU A 118 -12.31 -7.23 -9.62
N GLY A 119 -12.45 -6.48 -10.71
CA GLY A 119 -11.33 -6.21 -11.62
C GLY A 119 -10.60 -4.92 -11.25
N MET A 120 -9.41 -4.73 -11.81
CA MET A 120 -8.67 -3.49 -11.66
C MET A 120 -8.18 -3.02 -13.03
N ILE A 121 -8.41 -1.74 -13.33
CA ILE A 121 -7.88 -1.08 -14.53
C ILE A 121 -7.31 0.28 -14.13
N LEU A 122 -6.07 0.55 -14.54
CA LEU A 122 -5.36 1.81 -14.27
C LEU A 122 -5.38 2.23 -12.78
N GLY A 123 -5.28 1.26 -11.87
CA GLY A 123 -5.27 1.51 -10.42
C GLY A 123 -6.65 1.72 -9.79
N VAL A 124 -7.74 1.60 -10.54
CA VAL A 124 -9.10 1.69 -10.03
C VAL A 124 -9.78 0.33 -10.03
N ILE A 125 -10.38 -0.03 -8.89
CA ILE A 125 -11.16 -1.26 -8.70
C ILE A 125 -12.54 -1.07 -9.32
N VAL A 126 -12.98 -2.05 -10.11
CA VAL A 126 -14.26 -2.06 -10.81
C VAL A 126 -15.00 -3.35 -10.47
N PRO A 127 -16.08 -3.29 -9.68
CA PRO A 127 -16.82 -4.48 -9.24
C PRO A 127 -17.43 -5.30 -10.39
N ASP A 128 -17.97 -4.62 -11.41
CA ASP A 128 -18.59 -5.27 -12.57
C ASP A 128 -17.63 -5.41 -13.77
N PHE A 129 -16.31 -5.43 -13.53
CA PHE A 129 -15.31 -5.43 -14.60
C PHE A 129 -15.47 -6.59 -15.58
N ALA A 130 -15.56 -7.83 -15.08
CA ALA A 130 -15.72 -9.02 -15.91
C ALA A 130 -16.91 -8.94 -16.86
N LYS A 131 -18.03 -8.35 -16.41
CA LYS A 131 -19.24 -8.20 -17.22
C LYS A 131 -19.09 -7.14 -18.30
N GLN A 132 -18.37 -6.06 -17.99
CA GLN A 132 -18.16 -4.95 -18.92
C GLN A 132 -17.12 -5.27 -19.99
N ILE A 133 -16.03 -5.95 -19.61
CA ILE A 133 -14.98 -6.33 -20.55
C ILE A 133 -15.40 -7.55 -21.38
N GLY A 134 -16.12 -8.51 -20.80
CA GLY A 134 -16.53 -9.73 -21.48
C GLY A 134 -15.32 -10.60 -21.87
N THR A 135 -15.34 -11.14 -23.08
CA THR A 135 -14.26 -11.94 -23.67
C THR A 135 -13.81 -11.33 -25.01
N PRO A 136 -13.11 -10.18 -24.96
CA PRO A 136 -12.69 -9.49 -26.17
C PRO A 136 -11.53 -10.23 -26.86
N LYS A 137 -11.37 -10.07 -28.17
CA LYS A 137 -10.26 -10.65 -28.93
C LYS A 137 -9.13 -9.65 -29.11
N GLU A 138 -8.02 -10.12 -29.65
CA GLU A 138 -6.93 -9.24 -30.08
C GLU A 138 -7.46 -8.18 -31.09
N GLY A 139 -7.13 -6.91 -30.85
CA GLY A 139 -7.54 -5.78 -31.68
C GLY A 139 -8.90 -5.16 -31.33
N ASP A 140 -9.65 -5.74 -30.39
CA ASP A 140 -10.94 -5.17 -29.98
C ASP A 140 -10.76 -3.92 -29.10
N LYS A 141 -11.72 -3.01 -29.23
CA LYS A 141 -11.85 -1.81 -28.38
C LYS A 141 -13.05 -2.00 -27.44
N VAL A 142 -12.80 -1.92 -26.14
CA VAL A 142 -13.81 -2.05 -25.09
C VAL A 142 -13.89 -0.75 -24.30
N SER A 143 -15.09 -0.41 -23.82
CA SER A 143 -15.32 0.76 -22.98
C SER A 143 -15.84 0.31 -21.63
N VAL A 144 -15.10 0.63 -20.56
CA VAL A 144 -15.43 0.25 -19.19
C VAL A 144 -15.77 1.49 -18.39
N LYS A 145 -16.97 1.52 -17.80
CA LYS A 145 -17.41 2.56 -16.88
C LYS A 145 -17.07 2.18 -15.45
N LEU A 146 -16.51 3.14 -14.73
CA LEU A 146 -16.10 2.96 -13.36
C LEU A 146 -16.26 4.25 -12.56
N THR A 147 -16.25 4.13 -11.25
CA THR A 147 -16.30 5.28 -10.34
C THR A 147 -15.01 5.28 -9.52
N GLY A 148 -14.30 6.41 -9.50
CA GLY A 148 -13.06 6.51 -8.74
C GLY A 148 -13.33 6.45 -7.23
N PRO A 149 -12.48 5.77 -6.43
CA PRO A 149 -12.72 5.58 -5.00
C PRO A 149 -12.58 6.91 -4.24
N GLU A 150 -13.34 7.06 -3.14
CA GLU A 150 -13.32 8.31 -2.34
C GLU A 150 -11.93 8.64 -1.78
N ASN A 151 -11.10 7.61 -1.53
CA ASN A 151 -9.74 7.76 -0.99
C ASN A 151 -8.64 7.67 -2.07
N HIS A 152 -8.96 7.89 -3.35
CA HIS A 152 -7.95 7.86 -4.42
C HIS A 152 -6.83 8.90 -4.20
N GLU A 153 -5.59 8.61 -4.58
CA GLU A 153 -4.47 9.55 -4.39
C GLU A 153 -4.67 10.85 -5.18
N VAL A 154 -5.23 10.74 -6.39
CA VAL A 154 -5.58 11.88 -7.25
C VAL A 154 -6.96 12.42 -6.88
N GLU A 155 -7.00 13.67 -6.40
CA GLU A 155 -8.26 14.33 -5.96
C GLU A 155 -9.28 14.45 -7.09
N ALA A 156 -8.82 14.66 -8.32
CA ALA A 156 -9.68 14.80 -9.49
C ALA A 156 -10.47 13.54 -9.84
N LEU A 157 -10.07 12.37 -9.33
CA LEU A 157 -10.70 11.08 -9.60
C LEU A 157 -11.63 10.62 -8.48
N ARG A 158 -11.54 11.21 -7.28
CA ARG A 158 -12.33 10.79 -6.11
C ARG A 158 -13.82 10.96 -6.36
N GLY A 159 -14.58 9.87 -6.30
CA GLY A 159 -16.03 9.87 -6.45
C GLY A 159 -16.55 10.32 -7.82
N LYS A 160 -15.67 10.50 -8.83
CA LYS A 160 -16.08 10.87 -10.19
C LYS A 160 -16.41 9.62 -11.00
N ASP A 161 -17.41 9.74 -11.87
CA ASP A 161 -17.68 8.76 -12.91
C ASP A 161 -16.67 8.91 -14.05
N LEU A 162 -15.99 7.82 -14.36
CA LEU A 162 -14.90 7.73 -15.32
C LEU A 162 -15.24 6.66 -16.36
N THR A 163 -14.79 6.86 -17.58
CA THR A 163 -14.90 5.88 -18.67
C THR A 163 -13.48 5.58 -19.15
N VAL A 164 -13.12 4.31 -19.18
CA VAL A 164 -11.86 3.84 -19.74
C VAL A 164 -12.12 3.20 -21.08
N GLU A 165 -11.53 3.76 -22.13
CA GLU A 165 -11.44 3.13 -23.44
C GLU A 165 -10.17 2.30 -23.49
N TYR A 166 -10.30 1.01 -23.74
CA TYR A 166 -9.20 0.06 -23.76
C TYR A 166 -9.13 -0.65 -25.11
N GLU A 167 -8.02 -0.47 -25.82
CA GLU A 167 -7.72 -1.10 -27.09
C GLU A 167 -6.72 -2.23 -26.89
N ILE A 168 -7.16 -3.46 -27.10
CA ILE A 168 -6.37 -4.65 -26.81
C ILE A 168 -5.39 -4.89 -27.96
N THR A 169 -4.10 -4.94 -27.64
CA THR A 169 -3.05 -5.24 -28.62
C THR A 169 -2.61 -6.69 -28.56
N LYS A 170 -2.54 -7.28 -27.36
CA LYS A 170 -2.10 -8.67 -27.13
C LYS A 170 -2.82 -9.28 -25.94
N ILE A 171 -2.97 -10.60 -25.97
CA ILE A 171 -3.55 -11.39 -24.88
C ILE A 171 -2.54 -12.46 -24.47
N TYR A 172 -2.28 -12.55 -23.17
CA TYR A 172 -1.38 -13.53 -22.59
C TYR A 172 -2.11 -14.39 -21.56
N ARG A 173 -1.85 -15.70 -21.62
CA ARG A 173 -2.23 -16.65 -20.57
C ARG A 173 -0.98 -17.12 -19.84
N ILE A 174 -1.00 -17.07 -18.51
CA ILE A 174 0.09 -17.67 -17.72
C ILE A 174 -0.08 -19.19 -17.78
N VAL A 175 0.95 -19.87 -18.27
CA VAL A 175 1.11 -21.32 -18.14
C VAL A 175 1.97 -21.56 -16.89
N PRO A 176 1.39 -22.07 -15.79
CA PRO A 176 2.14 -22.27 -14.54
C PRO A 176 3.31 -23.22 -14.75
N ALA A 177 4.45 -22.91 -14.13
CA ALA A 177 5.61 -23.77 -14.14
C ALA A 177 5.30 -25.10 -13.43
N VAL A 178 5.87 -26.19 -13.95
CA VAL A 178 5.75 -27.50 -13.33
C VAL A 178 6.70 -27.56 -12.12
N ILE A 179 6.27 -28.18 -11.02
CA ILE A 179 7.07 -28.26 -9.79
C ILE A 179 8.48 -28.85 -10.04
N SER A 180 8.62 -29.78 -10.99
CA SER A 180 9.91 -30.34 -11.39
C SER A 180 10.90 -29.28 -11.89
N ASP A 181 10.42 -28.26 -12.58
CA ASP A 181 11.25 -27.19 -13.16
C ASP A 181 11.59 -26.12 -12.11
N LEU A 182 10.71 -25.92 -11.12
CA LEU A 182 10.94 -25.01 -9.99
C LEU A 182 12.09 -25.49 -9.08
N VAL A 183 12.18 -26.80 -8.83
CA VAL A 183 13.18 -27.40 -7.93
C VAL A 183 14.54 -27.58 -8.62
N ALA A 184 14.58 -27.52 -9.95
CA ALA A 184 15.79 -27.75 -10.74
C ALA A 184 16.63 -26.47 -11.01
N LYS A 185 16.08 -25.27 -10.74
CA LYS A 185 16.81 -23.99 -10.79
C LYS A 185 17.48 -23.69 -9.46
#